data_AF-A0A5C2RPL7-F1
#
_entry.id   AF-A0A5C2RPL7-F1
#
_cell.length_a   1.000
_cell.length_b   1.000
_cell.length_c   1.000
_cell.angle_alpha   90.00
_cell.angle_beta   90.00
_cell.angle_gamma   90.00
#
_symmetry.space_group_name_H-M   'P 1'
#
loop_
_entity.id
_entity.type
_entity.pdbx_description
1 polymer ?
#
loop_
_entity_poly.entity_id
_entity_poly.type
_entity_poly.pdbx_seq_one_letter_code
_entity_poly.pdbx_strand_id
1 'polypeptide(L)'
;MPQNFPAAPLVVPLADCVFSNSGVASIIAHLRQNPDFAALPEYKLCGAAFGLLTAGADGDGNHGSPYQRFHRLYKDLNKAGEAKWRDGLRDIFMQAVMDHLTILERASGGATLFIHSPGTRPPNTDAVPQEAKLDVCLPSTLITERPEVGIACARMIQYFAEQVAVPAMERWDLASNTAGWPANYTPQRVSPYRARNQPVMPRLNKPQGMFYGRVPGELEPLIVAYAADNLITIPPLLGGAPPPASSASTELAAPLPMPTQPKSERAVTPSLRARGDSRYVQEMSPQAPDESDGETHSVSPKVRGKQRAQDKNPTDLTDLILALQARINKLKAINSSQELEIVGLQSLLKSTLGGSRQAGPDDAGSYTTGRVRTRPASRANSTASNSAISSVSMLSVSSASTTPRRARQSVLEFPDRRPTAPPLGTLTLCALENAGYTPITLNVIEDVVERFPEDQWENQVHIRIYNCSAELAHRLVMCYKKDRLNSETT
;
A
#
# COMPACT_ATOMS: atom_id res chain seq x y z
N MET A 1 -18.92 -11.14 -2.94
CA MET A 1 -18.89 -11.01 -1.46
C MET A 1 -19.90 -12.02 -0.93
N PRO A 2 -19.49 -13.11 -0.27
CA PRO A 2 -20.46 -13.99 0.38
C PRO A 2 -20.97 -13.33 1.67
N GLN A 3 -22.28 -13.13 1.73
CA GLN A 3 -23.04 -12.41 2.75
C GLN A 3 -23.59 -13.35 3.83
N ASN A 4 -22.73 -14.03 4.58
CA ASN A 4 -23.21 -14.65 5.82
C ASN A 4 -22.82 -13.78 7.01
N PHE A 5 -23.43 -12.59 7.07
CA PHE A 5 -23.55 -11.91 8.35
C PHE A 5 -24.41 -12.80 9.26
N PRO A 6 -24.00 -13.04 10.52
CA PRO A 6 -24.84 -13.75 11.48
C PRO A 6 -26.22 -13.06 11.62
N ALA A 7 -27.20 -13.80 12.13
CA ALA A 7 -28.60 -13.37 12.32
C ALA A 7 -28.73 -11.88 12.73
N ALA A 8 -29.73 -11.19 12.17
CA ALA A 8 -29.91 -9.73 12.25
C ALA A 8 -29.47 -9.17 13.61
N PRO A 9 -28.30 -8.51 13.69
CA PRO A 9 -27.76 -8.06 14.96
C PRO A 9 -28.69 -7.02 15.59
N LEU A 10 -28.73 -6.98 16.92
CA LEU A 10 -29.39 -5.93 17.67
C LEU A 10 -28.88 -4.57 17.14
N VAL A 11 -29.77 -3.77 16.57
CA VAL A 11 -29.42 -2.46 16.02
C VAL A 11 -29.09 -1.52 17.18
N VAL A 12 -27.82 -1.12 17.27
CA VAL A 12 -27.32 -0.21 18.29
C VAL A 12 -27.66 1.24 17.88
N PRO A 13 -28.01 2.15 18.81
CA PRO A 13 -28.16 3.57 18.49
C PRO A 13 -26.91 4.16 17.83
N LEU A 14 -27.09 5.11 16.91
CA LEU A 14 -25.97 5.65 16.11
C LEU A 14 -24.87 6.27 16.98
N ALA A 15 -25.23 6.93 18.08
CA ALA A 15 -24.31 7.57 19.01
C ALA A 15 -23.44 6.55 19.79
N ASP A 16 -23.90 5.31 19.90
CA ASP A 16 -23.22 4.25 20.65
C ASP A 16 -22.48 3.27 19.72
N CYS A 17 -22.49 3.52 18.42
CA CYS A 17 -21.78 2.70 17.44
C CYS A 17 -20.27 2.89 17.59
N VAL A 18 -19.55 1.80 17.86
CA VAL A 18 -18.09 1.75 17.93
C VAL A 18 -17.51 1.01 16.73
N PHE A 19 -16.20 1.11 16.51
CA PHE A 19 -15.51 0.34 15.47
C PHE A 19 -15.50 -1.15 15.83
N SER A 20 -16.55 -1.87 15.40
CA SER A 20 -16.80 -3.30 15.59
C SER A 20 -17.72 -3.84 14.49
N ASN A 21 -17.91 -5.16 14.43
CA ASN A 21 -18.86 -5.78 13.49
C ASN A 21 -20.30 -5.31 13.73
N SER A 22 -20.72 -5.24 15.00
CA SER A 22 -22.05 -4.78 15.40
C SER A 22 -22.26 -3.29 15.10
N GLY A 23 -21.24 -2.46 15.31
CA GLY A 23 -21.29 -1.03 14.98
C GLY A 23 -21.41 -0.78 13.47
N VAL A 24 -20.63 -1.48 12.65
CA VAL A 24 -20.74 -1.42 11.18
C VAL A 24 -22.13 -1.85 10.72
N ALA A 25 -22.63 -3.00 11.20
CA ALA A 25 -23.95 -3.50 10.84
C ALA A 25 -25.07 -2.54 11.27
N SER A 26 -24.95 -1.93 12.46
CA SER A 26 -25.92 -0.97 12.98
C SER A 26 -25.97 0.31 12.14
N ILE A 27 -24.81 0.85 11.74
CA ILE A 27 -24.77 2.01 10.84
C ILE A 27 -25.38 1.67 9.48
N ILE A 28 -25.10 0.50 8.91
CA ILE A 28 -25.72 0.06 7.65
C ILE A 28 -27.25 -0.02 7.81
N ALA A 29 -27.74 -0.55 8.93
CA ALA A 29 -29.18 -0.61 9.21
C ALA A 29 -29.81 0.79 9.31
N HIS A 30 -29.14 1.74 9.98
CA HIS A 30 -29.58 3.14 10.05
C HIS A 30 -29.57 3.82 8.68
N LEU A 31 -28.50 3.63 7.89
CA LEU A 31 -28.43 4.17 6.54
C LEU A 31 -29.58 3.66 5.68
N ARG A 32 -29.93 2.37 5.76
CA ARG A 32 -31.05 1.80 5.00
C ARG A 32 -32.44 2.33 5.36
N GLN A 33 -32.61 2.96 6.52
CA GLN A 33 -33.87 3.62 6.86
C GLN A 33 -34.11 4.88 6.02
N ASN A 34 -33.05 5.47 5.46
CA ASN A 34 -33.17 6.57 4.52
C ASN A 34 -33.46 6.03 3.10
N PRO A 35 -34.56 6.46 2.45
CA PRO A 35 -34.93 6.01 1.10
C PRO A 35 -33.82 6.15 0.05
N ASP A 36 -32.96 7.17 0.16
CA ASP A 36 -31.88 7.43 -0.80
C ASP A 36 -30.76 6.38 -0.73
N PHE A 37 -30.63 5.71 0.42
CA PHE A 37 -29.58 4.71 0.69
C PHE A 37 -30.12 3.27 0.68
N ALA A 38 -31.45 3.08 0.77
CA ALA A 38 -32.09 1.77 0.86
C ALA A 38 -31.74 0.83 -0.31
N ALA A 39 -31.59 1.39 -1.52
CA ALA A 39 -31.26 0.63 -2.73
C ALA A 39 -29.74 0.57 -3.02
N LEU A 40 -28.89 1.17 -2.19
CA LEU A 40 -27.46 1.16 -2.44
C LEU A 40 -26.86 -0.25 -2.20
N PRO A 41 -25.90 -0.66 -3.05
CA PRO A 41 -25.17 -1.90 -2.81
C PRO A 41 -24.47 -1.89 -1.44
N GLU A 42 -24.46 -3.05 -0.79
CA GLU A 42 -23.92 -3.19 0.56
C GLU A 42 -22.46 -2.72 0.69
N TYR A 43 -21.60 -2.97 -0.31
CA TYR A 43 -20.21 -2.52 -0.25
C TYR A 43 -20.07 -0.98 -0.12
N LYS A 44 -21.01 -0.20 -0.70
CA LYS A 44 -21.03 1.25 -0.54
C LYS A 44 -21.46 1.66 0.87
N LEU A 45 -22.46 0.96 1.42
CA LEU A 45 -22.93 1.18 2.79
C LEU A 45 -21.84 0.81 3.81
N CYS A 46 -21.11 -0.29 3.59
CA CYS A 46 -19.95 -0.66 4.38
C CYS A 46 -18.86 0.42 4.33
N GLY A 47 -18.52 0.91 3.14
CA GLY A 47 -17.55 2.00 2.99
C GLY A 47 -17.95 3.27 3.75
N ALA A 48 -19.23 3.66 3.67
CA ALA A 48 -19.77 4.78 4.42
C ALA A 48 -19.73 4.54 5.95
N ALA A 49 -20.08 3.34 6.39
CA ALA A 49 -20.03 2.96 7.81
C ALA A 49 -18.60 3.01 8.36
N PHE A 50 -17.62 2.48 7.62
CA PHE A 50 -16.21 2.61 8.01
C PHE A 50 -15.77 4.06 8.05
N GLY A 51 -16.09 4.85 7.02
CA GLY A 51 -15.78 6.28 7.00
C GLY A 51 -16.30 7.01 8.23
N LEU A 52 -17.53 6.73 8.65
CA LEU A 52 -18.13 7.30 9.85
C LEU A 52 -17.42 6.84 11.13
N LEU A 53 -17.14 5.55 11.27
CA LEU A 53 -16.52 4.97 12.46
C LEU A 53 -15.03 5.32 12.62
N THR A 54 -14.34 5.66 11.53
CA THR A 54 -12.92 6.04 11.56
C THR A 54 -12.69 7.56 11.50
N ALA A 55 -13.75 8.36 11.32
CA ALA A 55 -13.62 9.80 11.25
C ALA A 55 -13.03 10.38 12.54
N GLY A 56 -11.97 11.17 12.42
CA GLY A 56 -11.27 11.79 13.55
C GLY A 56 -10.34 10.86 14.32
N ALA A 57 -10.17 9.60 13.89
CA ALA A 57 -9.23 8.67 14.54
C ALA A 57 -7.80 9.21 14.53
N ASP A 58 -7.40 10.01 13.53
CA ASP A 58 -6.09 10.68 13.45
C ASP A 58 -5.90 11.81 14.49
N GLY A 59 -6.99 12.39 15.01
CA GLY A 59 -6.98 13.51 15.95
C GLY A 59 -7.37 13.18 17.39
N ASP A 60 -7.73 11.93 17.69
CA ASP A 60 -8.28 11.54 18.99
C ASP A 60 -7.24 11.40 20.13
N GLY A 61 -5.94 11.52 19.80
CA GLY A 61 -4.83 11.35 20.74
C GLY A 61 -4.60 9.91 21.21
N ASN A 62 -5.33 8.94 20.66
CA ASN A 62 -5.34 7.53 21.06
C ASN A 62 -4.62 6.62 20.03
N HIS A 63 -3.56 7.15 19.41
CA HIS A 63 -2.68 6.41 18.48
C HIS A 63 -1.72 5.46 19.19
N GLY A 64 -1.36 5.81 20.42
CA GLY A 64 -0.35 5.13 21.20
C GLY A 64 -0.85 3.78 21.67
N SER A 65 -0.06 2.74 21.45
CA SER A 65 -0.21 1.49 22.18
C SER A 65 0.98 1.32 23.12
N PRO A 66 0.76 0.96 24.40
CA PRO A 66 1.85 0.75 25.34
C PRO A 66 2.85 -0.29 24.83
N TYR A 67 4.10 -0.17 25.26
CA TYR A 67 5.12 -1.17 24.97
C TYR A 67 4.65 -2.55 25.45
N GLN A 68 4.80 -3.59 24.61
CA GLN A 68 4.41 -4.98 24.90
C GLN A 68 2.92 -5.17 25.24
N ARG A 69 2.03 -4.27 24.83
CA ARG A 69 0.58 -4.47 24.98
C ARG A 69 -0.14 -4.21 23.67
N PHE A 70 -1.31 -4.79 23.52
CA PHE A 70 -2.22 -4.46 22.42
C PHE A 70 -2.94 -3.13 22.71
N HIS A 71 -3.27 -2.41 21.64
CA HIS A 71 -4.16 -1.26 21.70
C HIS A 71 -5.53 -1.67 22.27
N ARG A 72 -6.24 -0.73 22.93
CA ARG A 72 -7.57 -1.01 23.50
C ARG A 72 -8.55 -1.51 22.45
N LEU A 73 -8.58 -0.86 21.28
CA LEU A 73 -9.43 -1.26 20.16
C LEU A 73 -9.17 -2.71 19.71
N TYR A 74 -7.91 -3.16 19.74
CA TYR A 74 -7.60 -4.54 19.38
C TYR A 74 -8.27 -5.52 20.35
N LYS A 75 -8.25 -5.23 21.66
CA LYS A 75 -8.92 -6.07 22.66
C LYS A 75 -10.42 -6.10 22.42
N ASP A 76 -11.03 -4.93 22.19
CA ASP A 76 -12.46 -4.81 21.93
C ASP A 76 -12.87 -5.64 20.71
N LEU A 77 -12.12 -5.55 19.61
CA LEU A 77 -12.34 -6.32 18.37
C LEU A 77 -12.08 -7.84 18.48
N ASN A 78 -11.51 -8.31 19.58
CA ASN A 78 -11.18 -9.72 19.81
C ASN A 78 -11.81 -10.27 21.10
N LYS A 79 -12.81 -9.58 21.68
CA LYS A 79 -13.57 -10.10 22.81
C LYS A 79 -14.31 -11.38 22.41
N ALA A 80 -14.38 -12.34 23.35
CA ALA A 80 -15.10 -13.60 23.13
C ALA A 80 -16.60 -13.34 22.91
N GLY A 81 -17.21 -14.05 21.98
CA GLY A 81 -18.64 -13.95 21.65
C GLY A 81 -18.98 -13.01 20.50
N GLU A 82 -18.04 -12.20 20.02
CA GLU A 82 -18.20 -11.39 18.80
C GLU A 82 -17.44 -12.01 17.63
N ALA A 83 -17.91 -11.76 16.40
CA ALA A 83 -17.16 -12.10 15.20
C ALA A 83 -15.79 -11.40 15.27
N LYS A 84 -14.71 -12.18 15.22
CA LYS A 84 -13.37 -11.65 15.51
C LYS A 84 -12.95 -10.69 14.41
N TRP A 85 -12.05 -9.77 14.72
CA TRP A 85 -11.36 -8.92 13.73
C TRP A 85 -10.93 -9.69 12.47
N ARG A 86 -10.41 -10.91 12.67
CA ARG A 86 -9.90 -11.79 11.60
C ARG A 86 -10.98 -12.54 10.83
N ASP A 87 -12.21 -12.57 11.33
CA ASP A 87 -13.33 -13.31 10.74
C ASP A 87 -14.07 -12.47 9.67
N GLY A 88 -13.32 -11.64 8.92
CA GLY A 88 -13.82 -10.89 7.76
C GLY A 88 -13.79 -9.37 7.91
N LEU A 89 -14.02 -8.81 9.11
CA LEU A 89 -14.05 -7.35 9.32
C LEU A 89 -12.77 -6.66 8.82
N ARG A 90 -11.61 -7.26 9.14
CA ARG A 90 -10.30 -6.81 8.66
C ARG A 90 -10.25 -6.70 7.14
N ASP A 91 -10.69 -7.74 6.44
CA ASP A 91 -10.53 -7.83 4.99
C ASP A 91 -11.46 -6.83 4.29
N ILE A 92 -12.67 -6.62 4.80
CA ILE A 92 -13.61 -5.61 4.28
C ILE A 92 -13.09 -4.19 4.57
N PHE A 93 -12.57 -3.95 5.78
CA PHE A 93 -11.97 -2.66 6.13
C PHE A 93 -10.76 -2.36 5.25
N MET A 94 -9.86 -3.33 5.06
CA MET A 94 -8.71 -3.18 4.17
C MET A 94 -9.14 -2.90 2.73
N GLN A 95 -10.18 -3.57 2.22
CA GLN A 95 -10.73 -3.24 0.90
C GLN A 95 -11.23 -1.79 0.83
N ALA A 96 -11.95 -1.33 1.86
CA ALA A 96 -12.41 0.05 1.92
C ALA A 96 -11.21 1.04 1.90
N VAL A 97 -10.15 0.79 2.68
CA VAL A 97 -8.93 1.61 2.65
C VAL A 97 -8.35 1.67 1.23
N MET A 98 -8.24 0.53 0.55
CA MET A 98 -7.70 0.46 -0.83
C MET A 98 -8.57 1.22 -1.84
N ASP A 99 -9.89 1.19 -1.68
CA ASP A 99 -10.81 1.96 -2.51
C ASP A 99 -10.63 3.48 -2.31
N HIS A 100 -10.42 3.93 -1.05
CA HIS A 100 -10.15 5.34 -0.75
C HIS A 100 -8.81 5.80 -1.36
N LEU A 101 -7.75 5.01 -1.23
CA LEU A 101 -6.45 5.32 -1.84
C LEU A 101 -6.56 5.36 -3.38
N THR A 102 -7.31 4.44 -3.98
CA THR A 102 -7.55 4.42 -5.43
C THR A 102 -8.30 5.66 -5.90
N ILE A 103 -9.31 6.13 -5.16
CA ILE A 103 -10.02 7.36 -5.48
C ILE A 103 -9.11 8.58 -5.31
N LEU A 104 -8.27 8.60 -4.28
CA LEU A 104 -7.29 9.67 -4.07
C LEU A 104 -6.34 9.79 -5.27
N GLU A 105 -5.79 8.69 -5.77
CA GLU A 105 -4.96 8.70 -6.99
C GLU A 105 -5.74 9.20 -8.21
N ARG A 106 -6.96 8.68 -8.41
CA ARG A 106 -7.80 9.09 -9.55
C ARG A 106 -8.18 10.57 -9.52
N ALA A 107 -8.40 11.13 -8.35
CA ALA A 107 -8.82 12.51 -8.17
C ALA A 107 -7.63 13.49 -8.23
N SER A 108 -6.48 13.10 -7.69
CA SER A 108 -5.29 13.96 -7.63
C SER A 108 -4.36 13.81 -8.85
N GLY A 109 -4.44 12.70 -9.59
CA GLY A 109 -3.43 12.33 -10.57
C GLY A 109 -2.08 11.95 -9.92
N GLY A 110 -2.05 11.75 -8.60
CA GLY A 110 -0.86 11.39 -7.84
C GLY A 110 -0.51 9.90 -7.93
N ALA A 111 0.52 9.51 -7.18
CA ALA A 111 0.97 8.14 -7.02
C ALA A 111 1.03 7.80 -5.52
N THR A 112 0.48 6.65 -5.14
CA THR A 112 0.38 6.19 -3.75
C THR A 112 1.08 4.84 -3.61
N LEU A 113 1.97 4.75 -2.63
CA LEU A 113 2.50 3.48 -2.12
C LEU A 113 1.97 3.29 -0.70
N PHE A 114 1.24 2.21 -0.47
CA PHE A 114 0.77 1.82 0.85
C PHE A 114 1.28 0.42 1.18
N ILE A 115 1.86 0.24 2.37
CA ILE A 115 2.40 -1.03 2.83
C ILE A 115 1.85 -1.29 4.23
N HIS A 116 1.14 -2.41 4.40
CA HIS A 116 0.61 -2.85 5.68
C HIS A 116 1.19 -4.21 6.05
N SER A 117 1.69 -4.36 7.27
CA SER A 117 1.96 -5.67 7.90
C SER A 117 1.03 -5.89 9.10
N PRO A 118 0.34 -7.05 9.22
CA PRO A 118 -0.47 -7.35 10.41
C PRO A 118 0.36 -7.59 11.67
N GLY A 119 1.70 -7.61 11.57
CA GLY A 119 2.59 -7.92 12.69
C GLY A 119 2.44 -9.36 13.18
N THR A 120 1.74 -10.23 12.45
CA THR A 120 1.48 -11.60 12.86
C THR A 120 2.05 -12.55 11.84
N ARG A 121 2.54 -13.70 12.30
CA ARG A 121 3.12 -14.75 11.47
C ARG A 121 2.50 -16.11 11.78
N PRO A 122 2.71 -17.13 10.93
CA PRO A 122 2.27 -18.48 11.24
C PRO A 122 2.80 -18.91 12.63
N PRO A 123 2.01 -19.64 13.43
CA PRO A 123 2.47 -20.11 14.73
C PRO A 123 3.80 -20.87 14.63
N ASN A 124 4.67 -20.68 15.62
CA ASN A 124 5.96 -21.36 15.71
C ASN A 124 6.93 -21.07 14.56
N THR A 125 6.87 -19.86 14.01
CA THR A 125 7.88 -19.34 13.08
C THR A 125 8.68 -18.22 13.71
N ASP A 126 9.88 -17.95 13.21
CA ASP A 126 10.72 -16.87 13.72
C ASP A 126 10.28 -15.51 13.15
N ALA A 127 10.54 -14.44 13.89
CA ALA A 127 10.31 -13.07 13.42
C ALA A 127 11.39 -12.69 12.41
N VAL A 128 11.22 -13.12 11.16
CA VAL A 128 12.19 -12.89 10.09
C VAL A 128 11.48 -12.30 8.86
N PRO A 129 12.19 -11.54 8.00
CA PRO A 129 11.57 -10.89 6.84
C PRO A 129 10.77 -11.85 5.94
N GLN A 130 11.20 -13.11 5.83
CA GLN A 130 10.60 -14.16 5.02
C GLN A 130 9.17 -14.53 5.45
N GLU A 131 8.83 -14.31 6.73
CA GLU A 131 7.49 -14.54 7.27
C GLU A 131 6.64 -13.26 7.31
N ALA A 132 7.22 -12.10 6.92
CA ALA A 132 6.49 -10.86 6.82
C ALA A 132 5.51 -10.92 5.65
N LYS A 133 4.22 -11.13 5.95
CA LYS A 133 3.13 -10.96 4.98
C LYS A 133 2.76 -9.49 4.89
N LEU A 134 2.89 -8.91 3.68
CA LEU A 134 2.64 -7.51 3.41
C LEU A 134 1.47 -7.35 2.44
N ASP A 135 0.47 -6.58 2.85
CA ASP A 135 -0.62 -6.13 1.98
C ASP A 135 -0.20 -4.77 1.39
N VAL A 136 0.00 -4.71 0.07
CA VAL A 136 0.62 -3.55 -0.60
C VAL A 136 -0.33 -2.97 -1.64
N CYS A 137 -0.48 -1.64 -1.67
CA CYS A 137 -1.05 -0.89 -2.79
C CYS A 137 0.07 -0.22 -3.56
N LEU A 138 0.08 -0.39 -4.88
CA LEU A 138 1.09 0.10 -5.79
C LEU A 138 0.52 1.12 -6.77
N PRO A 139 1.33 2.11 -7.21
CA PRO A 139 0.96 3.05 -8.26
C PRO A 139 1.05 2.36 -9.63
N SER A 140 0.10 1.48 -9.91
CA SER A 140 0.09 0.55 -11.06
C SER A 140 0.30 1.25 -12.42
N THR A 141 -0.31 2.42 -12.62
CA THR A 141 -0.15 3.22 -13.84
C THR A 141 1.31 3.64 -14.02
N LEU A 142 1.91 4.19 -12.97
CA LEU A 142 3.30 4.67 -13.02
C LEU A 142 4.30 3.52 -13.18
N ILE A 143 4.05 2.36 -12.58
CA ILE A 143 4.89 1.16 -12.77
C ILE A 143 4.82 0.66 -14.21
N THR A 144 3.64 0.72 -14.83
CA THR A 144 3.45 0.31 -16.23
C THR A 144 4.16 1.26 -17.18
N GLU A 145 4.10 2.57 -16.91
CA GLU A 145 4.77 3.59 -17.71
C GLU A 145 6.29 3.63 -17.50
N ARG A 146 6.75 3.32 -16.28
CA ARG A 146 8.16 3.39 -15.86
C ARG A 146 8.53 2.18 -14.99
N PRO A 147 9.01 1.08 -15.58
CA PRO A 147 9.36 -0.15 -14.86
C PRO A 147 10.37 0.05 -13.73
N GLU A 148 11.23 1.08 -13.80
CA GLU A 148 12.18 1.44 -12.74
C GLU A 148 11.49 1.81 -11.43
N VAL A 149 10.25 2.35 -11.50
CA VAL A 149 9.42 2.63 -10.33
C VAL A 149 9.03 1.34 -9.64
N GLY A 150 8.76 0.27 -10.39
CA GLY A 150 8.53 -1.06 -9.82
C GLY A 150 9.73 -1.57 -9.02
N ILE A 151 10.95 -1.37 -9.53
CA ILE A 151 12.19 -1.72 -8.84
C ILE A 151 12.35 -0.90 -7.54
N ALA A 152 12.08 0.40 -7.59
CA ALA A 152 12.11 1.26 -6.41
C ALA A 152 11.09 0.83 -5.36
N CYS A 153 9.86 0.50 -5.78
CA CYS A 153 8.82 -0.05 -4.91
C CYS A 153 9.26 -1.37 -4.27
N ALA A 154 9.86 -2.30 -5.03
CA ALA A 154 10.35 -3.56 -4.49
C ALA A 154 11.40 -3.35 -3.38
N ARG A 155 12.34 -2.43 -3.57
CA ARG A 155 13.32 -2.06 -2.53
C ARG A 155 12.66 -1.46 -1.29
N MET A 156 11.70 -0.57 -1.46
CA MET A 156 10.95 0.03 -0.33
C MET A 156 10.16 -1.03 0.45
N ILE A 157 9.52 -1.97 -0.26
CA ILE A 157 8.76 -3.08 0.36
C ILE A 157 9.69 -3.99 1.15
N GLN A 158 10.85 -4.35 0.59
CA GLN A 158 11.84 -5.16 1.30
C GLN A 158 12.41 -4.44 2.53
N TYR A 159 12.75 -3.16 2.38
CA TYR A 159 13.21 -2.35 3.51
C TYR A 159 12.16 -2.27 4.63
N PHE A 160 10.88 -2.10 4.27
CA PHE A 160 9.77 -2.15 5.22
C PHE A 160 9.66 -3.52 5.91
N ALA A 161 9.83 -4.62 5.16
CA ALA A 161 9.81 -5.96 5.72
C ALA A 161 10.87 -6.13 6.83
N GLU A 162 12.10 -5.71 6.55
CA GLU A 162 13.24 -5.84 7.46
C GLU A 162 13.15 -4.89 8.66
N GLN A 163 12.86 -3.61 8.41
CA GLN A 163 13.02 -2.56 9.42
C GLN A 163 11.74 -2.24 10.18
N VAL A 164 10.57 -2.64 9.66
CA VAL A 164 9.26 -2.32 10.27
C VAL A 164 8.48 -3.59 10.58
N ALA A 165 8.33 -4.50 9.62
CA ALA A 165 7.48 -5.67 9.82
C ALA A 165 8.06 -6.67 10.83
N VAL A 166 9.38 -6.90 10.81
CA VAL A 166 10.05 -7.77 11.81
C VAL A 166 9.90 -7.22 13.23
N PRO A 167 10.25 -5.96 13.54
CA PRO A 167 9.99 -5.40 14.87
C PRO A 167 8.51 -5.41 15.27
N ALA A 168 7.58 -5.23 14.32
CA ALA A 168 6.15 -5.35 14.60
C ALA A 168 5.75 -6.78 14.99
N MET A 169 6.36 -7.78 14.37
CA MET A 169 6.19 -9.20 14.70
C MET A 169 6.72 -9.55 16.09
N GLU A 170 7.91 -9.07 16.44
CA GLU A 170 8.48 -9.23 17.79
C GLU A 170 7.60 -8.55 18.85
N ARG A 171 7.14 -7.32 18.56
CA ARG A 171 6.21 -6.61 19.44
C ARG A 171 4.90 -7.38 19.64
N TRP A 172 4.39 -8.01 18.59
CA TRP A 172 3.18 -8.82 18.67
C TRP A 172 3.38 -10.02 19.60
N ASP A 173 4.53 -10.70 19.52
CA ASP A 173 4.83 -11.83 20.42
C ASP A 173 4.87 -11.39 21.88
N LEU A 174 5.54 -10.27 22.17
CA LEU A 174 5.61 -9.70 23.51
C LEU A 174 4.22 -9.33 24.04
N ALA A 175 3.37 -8.76 23.18
CA ALA A 175 1.99 -8.42 23.53
C ALA A 175 1.11 -9.66 23.75
N SER A 176 1.28 -10.70 22.93
CA SER A 176 0.58 -11.98 23.07
C SER A 176 0.97 -12.69 24.37
N ASN A 177 2.27 -12.72 24.69
CA ASN A 177 2.78 -13.29 25.94
C ASN A 177 2.22 -12.54 27.15
N THR A 178 2.21 -11.20 27.10
CA THR A 178 1.64 -10.35 28.17
C THR A 178 0.13 -10.56 28.33
N ALA A 179 -0.58 -10.87 27.25
CA ALA A 179 -2.01 -11.18 27.28
C ALA A 179 -2.34 -12.57 27.85
N GLY A 180 -1.32 -13.39 28.16
CA GLY A 180 -1.50 -14.74 28.69
C GLY A 180 -2.17 -15.68 27.70
N TRP A 181 -2.13 -15.38 26.39
CA TRP A 181 -2.63 -16.30 25.39
C TRP A 181 -1.74 -17.55 25.39
N PRO A 182 -2.33 -18.75 25.34
CA PRO A 182 -1.55 -19.98 25.38
C PRO A 182 -0.54 -19.95 24.24
N ALA A 183 0.73 -20.04 24.60
CA ALA A 183 1.78 -20.32 23.64
C ALA A 183 1.45 -21.68 23.05
N ASN A 184 0.85 -21.69 21.86
CA ASN A 184 0.60 -22.92 21.10
C ASN A 184 1.94 -23.42 20.57
N TYR A 185 2.83 -23.82 21.48
CA TYR A 185 4.18 -24.30 21.22
C TYR A 185 4.06 -25.70 20.63
N THR A 186 3.73 -25.74 19.34
CA THR A 186 3.84 -26.94 18.53
C THR A 186 5.23 -26.91 17.91
N PRO A 187 5.98 -28.03 17.87
CA PRO A 187 7.34 -28.04 17.35
C PRO A 187 7.42 -27.35 15.98
N GLN A 188 8.44 -26.49 15.87
CA GLN A 188 8.74 -25.63 14.73
C GLN A 188 8.66 -26.43 13.43
N ARG A 189 7.59 -26.25 12.64
CA ARG A 189 7.65 -26.64 11.24
C ARG A 189 8.47 -25.57 10.54
N VAL A 190 9.55 -25.99 9.89
CA VAL A 190 10.28 -25.14 8.95
C VAL A 190 9.25 -24.65 7.92
N SER A 191 8.86 -23.39 8.06
CA SER A 191 7.92 -22.77 7.12
C SER A 191 8.63 -22.72 5.77
N PRO A 192 8.01 -23.23 4.70
CA PRO A 192 8.63 -23.16 3.38
C PRO A 192 8.83 -21.69 3.05
N TYR A 193 10.03 -21.34 2.57
CA TYR A 193 10.37 -19.97 2.21
C TYR A 193 9.34 -19.39 1.22
N ARG A 194 8.42 -18.55 1.72
CA ARG A 194 7.21 -18.13 0.99
C ARG A 194 7.51 -17.24 -0.20
N ALA A 195 8.63 -16.49 -0.15
CA ALA A 195 9.05 -15.60 -1.23
C ALA A 195 9.95 -16.27 -2.29
N ARG A 196 10.35 -17.54 -2.11
CA ARG A 196 11.36 -18.22 -2.96
C ARG A 196 11.12 -18.10 -4.46
N ASN A 197 9.87 -18.11 -4.87
CA ASN A 197 9.47 -18.07 -6.28
C ASN A 197 8.63 -16.83 -6.63
N GLN A 198 8.59 -15.83 -5.74
CA GLN A 198 7.91 -14.59 -6.08
C GLN A 198 8.77 -13.81 -7.08
N PRO A 199 8.19 -13.17 -8.11
CA PRO A 199 8.92 -12.21 -8.94
C PRO A 199 9.33 -10.97 -8.12
N VAL A 200 10.24 -10.15 -8.65
CA VAL A 200 10.59 -8.84 -8.04
C VAL A 200 9.33 -8.00 -7.86
N MET A 201 8.49 -7.96 -8.90
CA MET A 201 7.17 -7.34 -8.89
C MET A 201 6.14 -8.34 -9.46
N PRO A 202 5.19 -8.82 -8.64
CA PRO A 202 4.06 -9.61 -9.11
C PRO A 202 3.27 -8.85 -10.17
N ARG A 203 2.79 -9.56 -11.19
CA ARG A 203 1.79 -9.02 -12.11
C ARG A 203 0.48 -8.94 -11.35
N LEU A 204 0.01 -7.73 -11.11
CA LEU A 204 -1.23 -7.49 -10.38
C LEU A 204 -2.32 -7.03 -11.36
N ASN A 205 -3.50 -7.65 -11.27
CA ASN A 205 -4.69 -7.19 -11.99
C ASN A 205 -5.36 -6.00 -11.29
N LYS A 206 -4.95 -5.72 -10.05
CA LYS A 206 -5.48 -4.65 -9.19
C LYS A 206 -4.32 -3.83 -8.62
N PRO A 207 -4.55 -2.58 -8.18
CA PRO A 207 -3.51 -1.80 -7.50
C PRO A 207 -2.96 -2.50 -6.24
N GLN A 208 -3.74 -3.40 -5.64
CA GLN A 208 -3.38 -4.15 -4.44
C GLN A 208 -2.78 -5.52 -4.77
N GLY A 209 -1.74 -5.91 -4.02
CA GLY A 209 -1.14 -7.24 -4.06
C GLY A 209 -0.62 -7.69 -2.69
N MET A 210 -0.34 -8.99 -2.57
CA MET A 210 0.31 -9.58 -1.40
C MET A 210 1.79 -9.83 -1.71
N PHE A 211 2.66 -9.35 -0.83
CA PHE A 211 4.10 -9.52 -0.92
C PHE A 211 4.61 -10.25 0.32
N TYR A 212 5.65 -11.04 0.16
CA TYR A 212 6.44 -11.54 1.28
C TYR A 212 7.82 -10.91 1.26
N GLY A 213 8.37 -10.63 2.44
CA GLY A 213 9.77 -10.22 2.54
C GLY A 213 10.70 -11.35 2.09
N ARG A 214 11.90 -10.97 1.69
CA ARG A 214 12.97 -11.87 1.23
C ARG A 214 14.09 -11.97 2.23
N VAL A 215 14.97 -12.95 2.05
CA VAL A 215 16.26 -12.96 2.75
C VAL A 215 17.02 -11.67 2.39
N PRO A 216 17.60 -10.95 3.36
CA PRO A 216 18.42 -9.78 3.07
C PRO A 216 19.52 -10.09 2.04
N GLY A 217 19.61 -9.26 1.00
CA GLY A 217 20.56 -9.43 -0.12
C GLY A 217 20.08 -10.31 -1.28
N GLU A 218 18.92 -10.97 -1.18
CA GLU A 218 18.36 -11.77 -2.29
C GLU A 218 17.65 -10.90 -3.35
N LEU A 219 17.19 -9.69 -2.97
CA LEU A 219 16.43 -8.84 -3.87
C LEU A 219 17.28 -8.31 -5.03
N GLU A 220 18.53 -7.93 -4.77
CA GLU A 220 19.41 -7.30 -5.75
C GLU A 220 19.74 -8.22 -6.94
N PRO A 221 20.14 -9.50 -6.75
CA PRO A 221 20.29 -10.43 -7.86
C PRO A 221 19.01 -10.59 -8.70
N LEU A 222 17.85 -10.60 -8.05
CA LEU A 222 16.56 -10.72 -8.74
C LEU A 222 16.22 -9.46 -9.54
N ILE A 223 16.57 -8.27 -9.02
CA ILE A 223 16.43 -7.00 -9.76
C ILE A 223 17.33 -7.02 -10.99
N VAL A 224 18.57 -7.51 -10.88
CA VAL A 224 19.49 -7.62 -12.03
C VAL A 224 18.93 -8.57 -13.09
N ALA A 225 18.43 -9.73 -12.69
CA ALA A 225 17.78 -10.68 -13.60
C ALA A 225 16.52 -10.06 -14.25
N TYR A 226 15.67 -9.42 -13.45
CA TYR A 226 14.46 -8.74 -13.92
C TYR A 226 14.78 -7.61 -14.91
N ALA A 227 15.82 -6.81 -14.65
CA ALA A 227 16.25 -5.75 -15.55
C ALA A 227 16.77 -6.33 -16.88
N ALA A 228 17.53 -7.43 -16.83
CA ALA A 228 18.01 -8.10 -18.04
C ALA A 228 16.85 -8.61 -18.91
N ASP A 229 15.79 -9.16 -18.31
CA ASP A 229 14.62 -9.67 -19.03
C ASP A 229 13.74 -8.56 -19.64
N ASN A 230 13.65 -7.38 -18.99
CA ASN A 230 12.76 -6.30 -19.43
C ASN A 230 13.42 -5.23 -20.31
N LEU A 231 14.74 -5.05 -20.24
CA LEU A 231 15.46 -4.04 -21.05
C LEU A 231 15.59 -4.39 -22.54
N ILE A 232 15.15 -5.57 -22.95
CA ILE A 232 15.28 -6.04 -24.34
C ILE A 232 14.20 -5.44 -25.27
N THR A 233 13.21 -4.71 -24.74
CA THR A 233 12.10 -4.18 -25.57
C THR A 233 11.93 -2.67 -25.47
N ILE A 234 13.02 -1.89 -25.54
CA ILE A 234 12.87 -0.52 -26.07
C ILE A 234 12.63 -0.71 -27.56
N PRO A 235 11.42 -0.46 -28.11
CA PRO A 235 11.24 -0.48 -29.55
C PRO A 235 12.31 0.43 -30.13
N PRO A 236 13.16 -0.03 -31.07
CA PRO A 236 14.12 0.85 -31.70
C PRO A 236 13.33 2.07 -32.13
N LEU A 237 13.72 3.26 -31.64
CA LEU A 237 13.06 4.51 -31.97
C LEU A 237 12.99 4.55 -33.50
N LEU A 238 11.82 4.22 -34.05
CA LEU A 238 11.50 4.26 -35.48
C LEU A 238 11.40 5.73 -35.84
N GLY A 239 12.57 6.34 -35.88
CA GLY A 239 12.80 7.77 -35.96
C GLY A 239 14.19 8.01 -36.54
N GLY A 240 14.56 7.23 -37.56
CA GLY A 240 15.28 7.83 -38.67
C GLY A 240 14.39 8.96 -39.15
N ALA A 241 14.77 10.19 -38.84
CA ALA A 241 14.06 11.37 -39.31
C ALA A 241 13.81 11.18 -40.82
N PRO A 242 12.56 11.28 -41.31
CA PRO A 242 12.34 11.33 -42.74
C PRO A 242 13.23 12.45 -43.29
N PRO A 243 13.98 12.21 -44.38
CA PRO A 243 14.85 13.23 -44.97
C PRO A 243 14.04 14.51 -45.20
N PRO A 244 14.64 15.69 -45.00
CA PRO A 244 13.94 16.96 -45.10
C PRO A 244 13.21 17.02 -46.44
N ALA A 245 11.88 17.04 -46.39
CA ALA A 245 11.06 17.20 -47.57
C ALA A 245 11.44 18.53 -48.21
N SER A 246 11.90 18.44 -49.46
CA SER A 246 12.23 19.57 -50.33
C SER A 246 11.08 20.57 -50.31
N SER A 247 11.43 21.82 -50.05
CA SER A 247 10.54 22.97 -49.95
C SER A 247 9.89 23.23 -51.31
N ALA A 248 8.71 22.68 -51.54
CA ALA A 248 7.84 23.15 -52.61
C ALA A 248 7.10 24.39 -52.10
N SER A 249 7.45 25.53 -52.68
CA SER A 249 6.79 26.82 -52.49
C SER A 249 5.30 26.71 -52.83
N THR A 250 4.43 26.71 -51.82
CA THR A 250 2.99 26.90 -52.03
C THR A 250 2.67 28.37 -51.88
N GLU A 251 2.15 28.85 -53.00
CA GLU A 251 1.66 30.17 -53.36
C GLU A 251 0.61 30.73 -52.41
N LEU A 252 0.67 32.05 -52.28
CA LEU A 252 -0.11 32.96 -51.47
C LEU A 252 -1.62 32.86 -51.81
N ALA A 253 -2.45 32.39 -50.87
CA ALA A 253 -3.91 32.48 -50.97
C ALA A 253 -4.48 33.36 -49.85
N ALA A 254 -5.38 34.26 -50.27
CA ALA A 254 -5.93 35.43 -49.59
C ALA A 254 -6.68 35.16 -48.26
N PRO A 255 -6.84 36.20 -47.40
CA PRO A 255 -7.53 36.07 -46.12
C PRO A 255 -9.06 36.04 -46.28
N LEU A 256 -9.71 35.09 -45.61
CA LEU A 256 -11.16 35.02 -45.46
C LEU A 256 -11.66 35.97 -44.33
N PRO A 257 -12.88 36.52 -44.45
CA PRO A 257 -13.43 37.50 -43.52
C PRO A 257 -13.94 36.88 -42.22
N MET A 258 -13.75 37.62 -41.12
CA MET A 258 -14.23 37.29 -39.78
C MET A 258 -15.77 37.23 -39.69
N PRO A 259 -16.34 36.28 -38.95
CA PRO A 259 -17.74 36.38 -38.52
C PRO A 259 -17.87 37.28 -37.29
N THR A 260 -18.70 38.30 -37.45
CA THR A 260 -19.27 39.18 -36.41
C THR A 260 -19.86 38.41 -35.23
N GLN A 261 -19.41 38.72 -34.03
CA GLN A 261 -20.05 38.30 -32.77
C GLN A 261 -21.34 39.12 -32.52
N PRO A 262 -22.44 38.47 -32.10
CA PRO A 262 -23.60 39.20 -31.58
C PRO A 262 -23.37 39.65 -30.13
N LYS A 263 -23.67 40.94 -29.90
CA LYS A 263 -23.86 41.56 -28.58
C LYS A 263 -24.93 40.80 -27.80
N SER A 264 -24.59 40.31 -26.60
CA SER A 264 -25.58 39.94 -25.58
C SER A 264 -25.59 41.02 -24.49
N GLU A 265 -26.72 41.67 -24.35
CA GLU A 265 -27.04 42.61 -23.28
C GLU A 265 -27.23 41.89 -21.93
N ARG A 266 -26.75 42.57 -20.88
CA ARG A 266 -27.28 42.67 -19.50
C ARG A 266 -28.52 41.81 -19.17
N ALA A 267 -28.52 41.14 -18.02
CA ALA A 267 -28.84 41.75 -16.72
C ALA A 267 -28.94 40.71 -15.56
N VAL A 268 -28.81 41.24 -14.34
CA VAL A 268 -29.33 40.74 -13.05
C VAL A 268 -28.46 39.75 -12.25
N THR A 269 -27.67 40.34 -11.34
CA THR A 269 -27.28 39.82 -10.02
C THR A 269 -28.50 39.44 -9.17
N PRO A 270 -28.39 38.44 -8.27
CA PRO A 270 -28.28 38.86 -6.87
C PRO A 270 -27.19 38.15 -6.08
N SER A 271 -26.56 38.99 -5.26
CA SER A 271 -25.67 38.72 -4.14
C SER A 271 -26.37 37.92 -3.04
N LEU A 272 -25.82 36.76 -2.66
CA LEU A 272 -25.98 36.19 -1.32
C LEU A 272 -24.59 35.96 -0.72
N ARG A 273 -24.15 36.99 0.01
CA ARG A 273 -23.11 36.88 1.03
C ARG A 273 -23.65 36.04 2.17
N ALA A 274 -23.13 34.84 2.37
CA ALA A 274 -23.14 34.18 3.66
C ALA A 274 -21.75 34.35 4.30
N ARG A 275 -21.65 35.40 5.13
CA ARG A 275 -20.61 35.53 6.16
C ARG A 275 -20.87 34.43 7.18
N GLY A 276 -20.04 33.40 7.19
CA GLY A 276 -19.88 32.51 8.34
C GLY A 276 -18.70 33.00 9.17
N ASP A 277 -18.95 33.89 10.13
CA ASP A 277 -18.07 34.10 11.27
C ASP A 277 -18.00 32.79 12.06
N SER A 278 -16.83 32.16 12.12
CA SER A 278 -16.53 31.15 13.13
C SER A 278 -15.25 31.57 13.87
N ARG A 279 -15.44 32.52 14.79
CA ARG A 279 -14.56 32.68 15.95
C ARG A 279 -15.26 31.96 17.11
N TYR A 280 -14.74 30.80 17.49
CA TYR A 280 -14.69 30.32 18.88
C TYR A 280 -13.67 29.18 18.91
N VAL A 281 -12.38 29.53 18.94
CA VAL A 281 -11.36 28.63 19.50
C VAL A 281 -11.47 28.84 21.00
N GLN A 282 -12.28 28.01 21.65
CA GLN A 282 -12.29 27.89 23.09
C GLN A 282 -11.12 26.97 23.45
N GLU A 283 -10.11 27.58 24.05
CA GLU A 283 -8.94 26.99 24.66
C GLU A 283 -9.40 25.92 25.68
N MET A 284 -9.38 24.64 25.28
CA MET A 284 -9.59 23.54 26.21
C MET A 284 -8.31 23.32 27.00
N SER A 285 -8.36 23.75 28.26
CA SER A 285 -7.39 23.45 29.31
C SER A 285 -7.32 21.94 29.56
N PRO A 286 -6.13 21.31 29.64
CA PRO A 286 -6.01 19.88 29.89
C PRO A 286 -6.33 19.57 31.36
N GLN A 287 -7.50 18.99 31.62
CA GLN A 287 -7.78 18.30 32.88
C GLN A 287 -7.11 16.92 32.84
N ALA A 288 -6.27 16.67 33.85
CA ALA A 288 -5.68 15.37 34.11
C ALA A 288 -6.78 14.32 34.41
N PRO A 289 -6.64 13.08 33.92
CA PRO A 289 -7.55 12.00 34.32
C PRO A 289 -7.28 11.60 35.76
N ASP A 290 -8.28 11.82 36.61
CA ASP A 290 -8.38 11.32 37.98
C ASP A 290 -8.81 9.85 37.91
N GLU A 291 -7.84 8.93 38.02
CA GLU A 291 -8.10 7.49 38.14
C GLU A 291 -8.52 7.19 39.59
N SER A 292 -9.84 7.18 39.82
CA SER A 292 -10.45 6.71 41.06
C SER A 292 -11.43 5.57 40.75
N ASP A 293 -10.89 4.37 40.58
CA ASP A 293 -11.69 3.13 40.60
C ASP A 293 -11.72 2.60 42.04
N GLY A 294 -12.82 2.91 42.72
CA GLY A 294 -13.22 2.26 43.96
C GLY A 294 -14.18 1.11 43.68
N GLU A 295 -13.73 -0.12 43.90
CA GLU A 295 -14.62 -1.22 44.30
C GLU A 295 -14.01 -2.00 45.46
N THR A 296 -14.68 -1.88 46.60
CA THR A 296 -14.46 -2.57 47.87
C THR A 296 -15.33 -3.81 47.96
N HIS A 297 -14.78 -4.94 48.41
CA HIS A 297 -15.35 -5.89 49.40
C HIS A 297 -14.29 -7.00 49.67
N SER A 298 -13.54 -6.95 50.79
CA SER A 298 -13.80 -7.66 52.08
C SER A 298 -13.31 -9.14 52.03
N VAL A 299 -12.48 -9.78 52.89
CA VAL A 299 -12.11 -9.64 54.33
C VAL A 299 -10.83 -10.51 54.66
N SER A 300 -9.91 -9.97 55.49
CA SER A 300 -8.95 -10.63 56.46
C SER A 300 -7.68 -11.42 56.02
N PRO A 301 -6.65 -11.56 56.91
CA PRO A 301 -6.04 -10.55 57.79
C PRO A 301 -4.48 -10.55 57.82
N LYS A 302 -3.91 -9.40 58.19
CA LYS A 302 -2.63 -9.18 58.91
C LYS A 302 -1.40 -10.06 58.57
N VAL A 303 -0.49 -9.51 57.76
CA VAL A 303 0.97 -9.57 58.06
C VAL A 303 1.57 -8.17 57.90
N ARG A 304 2.03 -7.64 59.03
CA ARG A 304 2.66 -6.33 59.20
C ARG A 304 4.12 -6.43 58.80
N GLY A 305 4.44 -6.05 57.55
CA GLY A 305 5.81 -5.89 57.07
C GLY A 305 6.03 -4.45 56.59
N LYS A 306 6.69 -3.62 57.40
CA LYS A 306 7.22 -2.31 56.99
C LYS A 306 8.29 -2.55 55.91
N GLN A 307 7.96 -2.43 54.63
CA GLN A 307 8.96 -2.23 53.59
C GLN A 307 9.27 -0.74 53.48
N ARG A 308 10.45 -0.43 54.02
CA ARG A 308 11.23 0.79 53.85
C ARG A 308 11.21 1.20 52.37
N ALA A 309 10.90 2.47 52.11
CA ALA A 309 11.20 3.10 50.84
C ALA A 309 12.70 2.88 50.55
N GLN A 310 12.98 1.99 49.60
CA GLN A 310 14.33 1.83 49.05
C GLN A 310 14.56 2.95 48.06
N ASP A 311 15.59 3.73 48.37
CA ASP A 311 16.16 4.76 47.55
C ASP A 311 16.30 4.30 46.10
N LYS A 312 15.88 5.19 45.19
CA LYS A 312 16.05 5.05 43.75
C LYS A 312 17.52 4.79 43.45
N ASN A 313 17.77 3.60 42.94
CA ASN A 313 19.10 3.08 42.63
C ASN A 313 19.82 4.01 41.63
N PRO A 314 21.00 4.56 41.95
CA PRO A 314 21.79 5.40 41.04
C PRO A 314 22.37 4.63 39.82
N THR A 315 22.17 3.31 39.76
CA THR A 315 22.54 2.47 38.60
C THR A 315 21.70 2.79 37.36
N ASP A 316 20.44 3.21 37.51
CA ASP A 316 19.55 3.50 36.37
C ASP A 316 20.03 4.71 35.54
N LEU A 317 20.60 5.72 36.20
CA LEU A 317 21.18 6.88 35.50
C LEU A 317 22.48 6.50 34.76
N THR A 318 23.27 5.60 35.33
CA THR A 318 24.53 5.16 34.72
C THR A 318 24.26 4.32 33.47
N ASP A 319 23.26 3.43 33.54
CA ASP A 319 22.82 2.61 32.40
C ASP A 319 22.21 3.48 31.29
N LEU A 320 21.44 4.52 31.64
CA LEU A 320 20.93 5.51 30.70
C LEU A 320 22.06 6.27 29.99
N ILE A 321 23.08 6.71 30.72
CA ILE A 321 24.25 7.41 30.16
C ILE A 321 25.00 6.49 29.18
N LEU A 322 25.23 5.22 29.54
CA LEU A 322 25.87 4.24 28.67
C LEU A 322 25.05 3.97 27.40
N ALA A 323 23.74 3.85 27.51
CA ALA A 323 22.84 3.66 26.36
C ALA A 323 22.86 4.88 25.42
N LEU A 324 22.83 6.09 25.97
CA LEU A 324 22.93 7.33 25.18
C LEU A 324 24.28 7.45 24.49
N GLN A 325 25.39 7.11 25.16
CA GLN A 325 26.73 7.13 24.57
C GLN A 325 26.85 6.12 23.42
N ALA A 326 26.30 4.91 23.58
CA ALA A 326 26.24 3.91 22.52
C ALA A 326 25.43 4.40 21.31
N ARG A 327 24.30 5.08 21.56
CA ARG A 327 23.48 5.68 20.50
C ARG A 327 24.21 6.81 19.76
N ILE A 328 24.92 7.68 20.47
CA ILE A 328 25.73 8.76 19.88
C ILE A 328 26.82 8.16 18.97
N ASN A 329 27.52 7.12 19.42
CA ASN A 329 28.56 6.47 18.63
C ASN A 329 27.99 5.81 17.36
N LYS A 330 26.81 5.16 17.47
CA LYS A 330 26.10 4.61 16.31
C LYS A 330 25.72 5.70 15.30
N LEU A 331 25.20 6.85 15.75
CA LEU A 331 24.85 7.96 14.87
C LEU A 331 26.09 8.59 14.20
N LYS A 332 27.22 8.70 14.91
CA LYS A 332 28.48 9.16 14.32
C LYS A 332 28.96 8.23 13.21
N ALA A 333 28.89 6.91 13.41
CA ALA A 333 29.27 5.93 12.39
C ALA A 333 28.40 6.03 11.12
N ILE A 334 27.09 6.22 11.28
CA ILE A 334 26.16 6.44 10.16
C ILE A 334 26.54 7.72 9.40
N ASN A 335 26.78 8.82 10.11
CA ASN A 335 27.13 10.09 9.49
C ASN A 335 28.45 10.01 8.71
N SER A 336 29.48 9.36 9.26
CA SER A 336 30.74 9.11 8.55
C SER A 336 30.56 8.23 7.30
N SER A 337 29.66 7.24 7.34
CA SER A 337 29.33 6.44 6.15
C SER A 337 28.66 7.28 5.05
N GLN A 338 27.76 8.18 5.43
CA GLN A 338 27.08 9.07 4.49
C GLN A 338 28.04 10.10 3.89
N GLU A 339 28.98 10.63 4.67
CA GLU A 339 30.04 11.52 4.16
C GLU A 339 30.91 10.83 3.10
N LEU A 340 31.27 9.55 3.30
CA LEU A 340 32.02 8.77 2.32
C LEU A 340 31.21 8.53 1.03
N GLU A 341 29.90 8.25 1.15
CA GLU A 341 29.01 8.09 0.00
C GLU A 341 28.89 9.39 -0.80
N ILE A 342 28.73 10.54 -0.13
CA ILE A 342 28.67 11.86 -0.76
C ILE A 342 29.97 12.13 -1.54
N VAL A 343 31.14 11.84 -0.96
CA VAL A 343 32.43 12.00 -1.65
C VAL A 343 32.53 11.08 -2.87
N GLY A 344 32.05 9.83 -2.77
CA GLY A 344 31.98 8.89 -3.89
C GLY A 344 31.10 9.41 -5.04
N LEU A 345 29.91 9.92 -4.72
CA LEU A 345 28.99 10.51 -5.70
C LEU A 345 29.56 11.77 -6.35
N GLN A 346 30.24 12.63 -5.58
CA GLN A 346 30.92 13.81 -6.12
C GLN A 346 32.07 13.44 -7.08
N SER A 347 32.81 12.37 -6.78
CA SER A 347 33.86 11.85 -7.67
C SER A 347 33.29 11.33 -8.99
N LEU A 348 32.19 10.57 -8.93
CA LEU A 348 31.44 10.09 -10.11
C LEU A 348 30.86 11.23 -10.95
N LEU A 349 30.33 12.27 -10.31
CA LEU A 349 29.83 13.46 -11.00
C LEU A 349 30.97 14.20 -11.72
N LYS A 350 32.14 14.31 -11.08
CA LYS A 350 33.31 14.97 -11.67
C LYS A 350 33.90 14.18 -12.83
N SER A 351 33.91 12.85 -12.77
CA SER A 351 34.40 12.00 -13.88
C SER A 351 33.46 12.06 -15.09
N THR A 352 32.15 12.07 -14.87
CA THR A 352 31.14 12.19 -15.94
C THR A 352 31.17 13.56 -16.61
N LEU A 353 31.32 14.65 -15.85
CA LEU A 353 31.46 16.00 -16.41
C LEU A 353 32.83 16.27 -17.04
N GLY A 354 33.90 15.64 -16.55
CA GLY A 354 35.27 15.84 -17.01
C GLY A 354 35.65 15.11 -18.31
N GLY A 355 34.88 14.11 -18.72
CA GLY A 355 35.18 13.27 -19.89
C GLY A 355 34.86 13.86 -21.27
N SER A 356 34.29 15.07 -21.37
CA SER A 356 33.67 15.54 -22.63
C SER A 356 34.53 16.46 -23.52
N ARG A 357 35.79 16.77 -23.21
CA ARG A 357 36.62 17.60 -24.12
C ARG A 357 38.09 17.23 -24.11
N GLN A 358 38.44 16.19 -24.87
CA GLN A 358 39.72 16.16 -25.59
C GLN A 358 39.41 16.16 -27.08
N ALA A 359 39.34 17.35 -27.66
CA ALA A 359 39.50 17.52 -29.10
C ALA A 359 40.97 17.23 -29.42
N GLY A 360 41.19 16.26 -30.31
CA GLY A 360 42.52 15.90 -30.81
C GLY A 360 43.18 17.06 -31.58
N PRO A 361 44.52 17.07 -31.66
CA PRO A 361 45.27 18.08 -32.38
C PRO A 361 45.43 17.64 -33.84
N ASP A 362 44.80 18.35 -34.78
CA ASP A 362 45.16 18.28 -36.19
C ASP A 362 45.45 19.69 -36.74
N ASP A 363 46.70 19.80 -37.19
CA ASP A 363 47.26 20.52 -38.32
C ASP A 363 47.18 22.06 -38.50
N ALA A 364 48.38 22.63 -38.38
CA ALA A 364 49.06 23.60 -39.24
C ALA A 364 48.22 24.56 -40.12
N GLY A 365 48.35 25.86 -39.82
CA GLY A 365 47.93 26.94 -40.72
C GLY A 365 48.46 28.30 -40.27
N SER A 366 49.71 28.58 -40.62
CA SER A 366 50.37 29.90 -40.59
C SER A 366 49.49 31.00 -41.21
N TYR A 367 49.40 32.20 -40.60
CA TYR A 367 49.65 33.53 -41.19
C TYR A 367 49.25 34.69 -40.25
N THR A 368 50.30 35.41 -39.81
CA THR A 368 50.48 36.87 -39.70
C THR A 368 49.47 37.83 -39.00
N THR A 369 50.07 38.52 -38.01
CA THR A 369 50.01 39.97 -37.67
C THR A 369 48.76 40.56 -37.01
N GLY A 370 48.94 41.12 -35.81
CA GLY A 370 47.95 41.98 -35.18
C GLY A 370 48.27 42.40 -33.74
N ARG A 371 49.25 43.31 -33.60
CA ARG A 371 49.69 44.01 -32.39
C ARG A 371 48.53 44.78 -31.72
N VAL A 372 48.27 44.62 -30.40
CA VAL A 372 47.99 45.72 -29.45
C VAL A 372 48.37 45.30 -28.02
N ARG A 373 49.17 46.15 -27.37
CA ARG A 373 49.57 46.15 -25.96
C ARG A 373 48.48 46.83 -25.12
N THR A 374 48.18 46.32 -23.91
CA THR A 374 48.26 47.05 -22.62
C THR A 374 48.04 46.12 -21.41
N ARG A 375 49.15 45.80 -20.72
CA ARG A 375 49.48 45.84 -19.26
C ARG A 375 48.40 45.85 -18.14
N PRO A 376 48.77 45.56 -16.86
CA PRO A 376 48.18 44.49 -16.05
C PRO A 376 47.58 44.97 -14.70
N ALA A 377 46.88 44.09 -13.99
CA ALA A 377 46.67 44.23 -12.55
C ALA A 377 46.55 42.86 -11.87
N SER A 378 47.34 42.70 -10.81
CA SER A 378 47.41 41.59 -9.87
C SER A 378 46.42 41.76 -8.71
N ARG A 379 46.21 40.65 -7.98
CA ARG A 379 45.56 40.44 -6.66
C ARG A 379 44.27 39.63 -6.79
N ALA A 380 43.92 38.74 -5.87
CA ALA A 380 44.60 38.12 -4.74
C ALA A 380 43.71 36.92 -4.32
N ASN A 381 44.31 35.97 -3.61
CA ASN A 381 43.64 34.90 -2.90
C ASN A 381 42.47 35.39 -2.05
N SER A 382 41.38 34.64 -2.02
CA SER A 382 40.45 34.59 -0.89
C SER A 382 39.68 33.27 -0.88
N THR A 383 40.19 32.37 -0.07
CA THR A 383 39.43 31.35 0.65
C THR A 383 38.36 32.02 1.52
N ALA A 384 37.09 31.70 1.30
CA ALA A 384 36.04 31.96 2.29
C ALA A 384 34.93 30.91 2.20
N SER A 385 34.82 30.19 3.31
CA SER A 385 33.74 29.35 3.80
C SER A 385 32.34 29.81 3.39
N ASN A 386 31.49 28.87 2.98
CA ASN A 386 30.03 29.00 3.01
C ASN A 386 29.41 27.68 3.47
N SER A 387 29.28 27.52 4.78
CA SER A 387 28.35 26.59 5.42
C SER A 387 27.05 27.35 5.69
N ALA A 388 26.08 27.22 4.79
CA ALA A 388 24.70 27.63 5.00
C ALA A 388 23.81 26.38 4.96
N ILE A 389 23.44 25.92 6.15
CA ILE A 389 22.45 24.87 6.39
C ILE A 389 21.09 25.44 5.93
N SER A 390 20.56 24.93 4.83
CA SER A 390 19.21 25.24 4.38
C SER A 390 18.22 24.29 5.03
N SER A 391 17.37 24.83 5.89
CA SER A 391 16.20 24.15 6.46
C SER A 391 15.18 23.86 5.36
N VAL A 392 14.85 22.58 5.17
CA VAL A 392 13.75 22.17 4.28
C VAL A 392 12.45 22.22 5.09
N SER A 393 11.69 23.29 4.93
CA SER A 393 10.29 23.35 5.35
C SER A 393 9.43 22.60 4.34
N MET A 394 8.71 21.58 4.80
CA MET A 394 7.67 20.90 4.03
C MET A 394 6.45 21.83 3.90
N LEU A 395 6.27 22.45 2.73
CA LEU A 395 5.01 23.09 2.35
C LEU A 395 4.48 22.39 1.10
N SER A 396 3.38 21.66 1.28
CA SER A 396 2.60 21.06 0.19
C SER A 396 1.88 22.16 -0.59
N VAL A 397 2.26 22.36 -1.85
CA VAL A 397 1.54 23.24 -2.79
C VAL A 397 0.85 22.36 -3.83
N SER A 398 -0.47 22.23 -3.73
CA SER A 398 -1.29 21.53 -4.72
C SER A 398 -1.68 22.51 -5.83
N SER A 399 -1.27 22.22 -7.06
CA SER A 399 -1.72 22.95 -8.26
C SER A 399 -2.78 22.11 -8.98
N ALA A 400 -4.01 22.60 -9.03
CA ALA A 400 -5.11 21.95 -9.74
C ALA A 400 -5.01 22.23 -11.25
N SER A 401 -5.02 21.17 -12.06
CA SER A 401 -5.14 21.23 -13.52
C SER A 401 -6.39 20.48 -13.96
N THR A 402 -7.25 21.14 -14.73
CA THR A 402 -8.56 20.65 -15.18
C THR A 402 -8.45 20.16 -16.62
N THR A 403 -8.69 18.86 -16.85
CA THR A 403 -8.94 18.32 -18.21
C THR A 403 -10.05 17.26 -18.18
N PRO A 404 -10.86 17.11 -19.25
CA PRO A 404 -12.07 16.31 -19.24
C PRO A 404 -11.81 14.85 -19.67
N ARG A 405 -12.47 13.91 -18.98
CA ARG A 405 -12.30 12.45 -19.12
C ARG A 405 -13.45 11.82 -19.91
N ARG A 406 -13.11 10.92 -20.83
CA ARG A 406 -14.01 10.09 -21.64
C ARG A 406 -14.24 8.74 -20.95
N ALA A 407 -15.49 8.31 -20.80
CA ALA A 407 -15.87 7.09 -20.08
C ALA A 407 -15.89 5.84 -20.98
N ARG A 408 -15.42 4.70 -20.46
CA ARG A 408 -15.71 3.35 -20.97
C ARG A 408 -15.85 2.38 -19.78
N GLN A 409 -16.85 1.50 -19.88
CA GLN A 409 -17.33 0.56 -18.87
C GLN A 409 -16.41 -0.67 -18.71
N SER A 410 -16.28 -1.17 -17.48
CA SER A 410 -15.50 -2.36 -17.11
C SER A 410 -16.38 -3.52 -16.64
N VAL A 411 -15.97 -4.73 -17.02
CA VAL A 411 -16.55 -6.05 -16.71
C VAL A 411 -16.01 -6.59 -15.37
N LEU A 412 -16.82 -7.42 -14.69
CA LEU A 412 -16.70 -7.95 -13.31
C LEU A 412 -15.60 -9.03 -13.12
N GLU A 413 -14.94 -9.02 -11.96
CA GLU A 413 -14.02 -10.08 -11.44
C GLU A 413 -14.52 -10.69 -10.12
N PHE A 414 -14.23 -11.98 -9.91
CA PHE A 414 -14.54 -12.83 -8.74
C PHE A 414 -13.32 -13.09 -7.83
N PRO A 415 -13.50 -13.38 -6.52
CA PRO A 415 -12.44 -13.78 -5.59
C PRO A 415 -12.48 -15.26 -5.16
N ASP A 416 -11.34 -15.73 -4.65
CA ASP A 416 -10.91 -17.11 -4.41
C ASP A 416 -10.88 -17.45 -2.89
N ARG A 417 -11.46 -18.59 -2.45
CA ARG A 417 -11.13 -19.28 -1.19
C ARG A 417 -11.59 -20.75 -1.20
N ARG A 418 -10.65 -21.66 -0.89
CA ARG A 418 -10.83 -23.11 -0.69
C ARG A 418 -11.56 -23.47 0.61
N PRO A 419 -12.51 -24.42 0.60
CA PRO A 419 -12.73 -25.36 1.67
C PRO A 419 -12.00 -26.70 1.39
N THR A 420 -11.78 -27.48 2.44
CA THR A 420 -11.23 -28.84 2.40
C THR A 420 -12.22 -29.80 1.73
N ALA A 421 -12.22 -29.81 0.39
CA ALA A 421 -12.95 -30.78 -0.42
C ALA A 421 -12.17 -32.12 -0.51
N PRO A 422 -12.86 -33.26 -0.70
CA PRO A 422 -12.23 -34.55 -0.98
C PRO A 422 -11.25 -34.46 -2.16
N PRO A 423 -10.26 -35.37 -2.25
CA PRO A 423 -9.21 -35.30 -3.26
C PRO A 423 -9.81 -35.28 -4.66
N LEU A 424 -9.76 -34.09 -5.24
CA LEU A 424 -9.66 -33.76 -6.66
C LEU A 424 -9.98 -34.92 -7.63
N GLY A 425 -11.06 -34.74 -8.37
CA GLY A 425 -11.37 -35.57 -9.53
C GLY A 425 -10.24 -35.59 -10.57
N THR A 426 -9.65 -36.77 -10.79
CA THR A 426 -8.53 -36.96 -11.73
C THR A 426 -8.93 -36.64 -13.18
N LEU A 427 -10.20 -36.83 -13.55
CA LEU A 427 -10.68 -36.57 -14.91
C LEU A 427 -10.78 -35.07 -15.19
N THR A 428 -11.25 -34.28 -14.23
CA THR A 428 -11.39 -32.82 -14.36
C THR A 428 -10.04 -32.14 -14.46
N LEU A 429 -9.07 -32.57 -13.65
CA LEU A 429 -7.70 -32.06 -13.75
C LEU A 429 -7.05 -32.41 -15.11
N CYS A 430 -7.24 -33.63 -15.61
CA CYS A 430 -6.74 -34.02 -16.92
C CYS A 430 -7.39 -33.21 -18.06
N ALA A 431 -8.69 -32.91 -17.95
CA ALA A 431 -9.38 -32.07 -18.93
C ALA A 431 -8.87 -30.61 -18.93
N LEU A 432 -8.60 -30.05 -17.74
CA LEU A 432 -8.01 -28.71 -17.59
C LEU A 432 -6.58 -28.65 -18.17
N GLU A 433 -5.75 -29.64 -17.88
CA GLU A 433 -4.36 -29.71 -18.35
C GLU A 433 -4.30 -29.83 -19.89
N ASN A 434 -5.11 -30.71 -20.48
CA ASN A 434 -5.20 -30.87 -21.93
C ASN A 434 -5.67 -29.60 -22.66
N ALA A 435 -6.42 -28.73 -21.96
CA ALA A 435 -6.91 -27.47 -22.49
C ALA A 435 -5.99 -26.27 -22.16
N GLY A 436 -4.84 -26.50 -21.51
CA GLY A 436 -3.88 -25.45 -21.15
C GLY A 436 -4.31 -24.56 -19.98
N TYR A 437 -5.29 -25.00 -19.19
CA TYR A 437 -5.75 -24.27 -18.01
C TYR A 437 -4.98 -24.67 -16.76
N THR A 438 -4.76 -23.71 -15.86
CA THR A 438 -4.09 -23.98 -14.59
C THR A 438 -5.04 -24.67 -13.62
N PRO A 439 -4.51 -25.43 -12.62
CA PRO A 439 -5.34 -26.05 -11.58
C PRO A 439 -6.21 -25.06 -10.78
N ILE A 440 -5.89 -23.76 -10.77
CA ILE A 440 -6.70 -22.70 -10.13
C ILE A 440 -8.08 -22.59 -10.78
N THR A 441 -8.19 -22.92 -12.07
CA THR A 441 -9.46 -22.91 -12.83
C THR A 441 -10.49 -23.87 -12.23
N LEU A 442 -10.04 -24.90 -11.51
CA LEU A 442 -10.93 -25.81 -10.80
C LEU A 442 -11.74 -25.10 -9.70
N ASN A 443 -11.13 -24.15 -8.98
CA ASN A 443 -11.85 -23.37 -7.96
C ASN A 443 -13.04 -22.61 -8.58
N VAL A 444 -12.93 -22.22 -9.85
CA VAL A 444 -14.02 -21.56 -10.59
C VAL A 444 -15.15 -22.54 -10.89
N ILE A 445 -14.82 -23.78 -11.26
CA ILE A 445 -15.81 -24.85 -11.50
C ILE A 445 -16.52 -25.20 -10.19
N GLU A 446 -15.78 -25.36 -9.09
CA GLU A 446 -16.35 -25.59 -7.74
C GLU A 446 -17.28 -24.44 -7.31
N ASP A 447 -16.87 -23.18 -7.50
CA ASP A 447 -17.71 -22.01 -7.21
C ASP A 447 -18.99 -21.99 -8.04
N VAL A 448 -18.93 -22.46 -9.29
CA VAL A 448 -20.12 -22.59 -10.15
C VAL A 448 -21.06 -23.68 -9.63
N VAL A 449 -20.52 -24.84 -9.26
CA VAL A 449 -21.31 -25.95 -8.73
C VAL A 449 -21.99 -25.61 -7.41
N GLU A 450 -21.31 -24.85 -6.53
CA GLU A 450 -21.87 -24.43 -5.25
C GLU A 450 -22.99 -23.38 -5.40
N ARG A 451 -22.96 -22.55 -6.44
CA ARG A 451 -23.83 -21.37 -6.56
C ARG A 451 -24.98 -21.51 -7.53
N PHE A 452 -24.90 -22.44 -8.47
CA PHE A 452 -25.86 -22.53 -9.57
C PHE A 452 -26.51 -23.91 -9.64
N PRO A 453 -27.77 -24.00 -10.09
CA PRO A 453 -28.40 -25.28 -10.35
C PRO A 453 -27.71 -26.00 -11.52
N GLU A 454 -27.80 -27.34 -11.54
CA GLU A 454 -27.01 -28.21 -12.42
C GLU A 454 -27.22 -27.95 -13.92
N ASP A 455 -28.42 -27.51 -14.30
CA ASP A 455 -28.79 -27.12 -15.66
C ASP A 455 -28.06 -25.85 -16.15
N GLN A 456 -27.48 -25.07 -15.23
CA GLN A 456 -26.79 -23.81 -15.54
C GLN A 456 -25.26 -23.93 -15.49
N TRP A 457 -24.69 -25.06 -15.07
CA TRP A 457 -23.25 -25.19 -14.86
C TRP A 457 -22.44 -24.91 -16.13
N GLU A 458 -22.84 -25.50 -17.26
CA GLU A 458 -22.11 -25.34 -18.53
C GLU A 458 -22.04 -23.88 -18.99
N ASN A 459 -23.17 -23.17 -18.92
CA ASN A 459 -23.23 -21.76 -19.29
C ASN A 459 -22.40 -20.89 -18.33
N GLN A 460 -22.45 -21.17 -17.02
CA GLN A 460 -21.70 -20.40 -16.03
C GLN A 460 -20.18 -20.66 -16.11
N VAL A 461 -19.75 -21.90 -16.38
CA VAL A 461 -18.35 -22.25 -16.65
C VAL A 461 -17.86 -21.53 -17.91
N HIS A 462 -18.65 -21.53 -18.98
CA HIS A 462 -18.34 -20.82 -20.22
C HIS A 462 -18.15 -19.30 -20.01
N ILE A 463 -19.03 -18.67 -19.22
CA ILE A 463 -18.98 -17.22 -18.95
C ILE A 463 -17.80 -16.85 -18.05
N ARG A 464 -17.46 -17.70 -17.07
CA ARG A 464 -16.51 -17.34 -16.00
C ARG A 464 -15.07 -17.74 -16.28
N ILE A 465 -14.83 -18.72 -17.14
CA ILE A 465 -13.49 -19.11 -17.55
C ILE A 465 -13.11 -18.37 -18.83
N TYR A 466 -12.09 -17.53 -18.74
CA TYR A 466 -11.59 -16.76 -19.89
C TYR A 466 -11.20 -17.69 -21.06
N ASN A 467 -11.66 -17.36 -22.27
CA ASN A 467 -11.47 -18.13 -23.51
C ASN A 467 -12.00 -19.58 -23.49
N CYS A 468 -12.88 -19.95 -22.57
CA CYS A 468 -13.46 -21.29 -22.56
C CYS A 468 -14.51 -21.42 -23.67
N SER A 469 -14.33 -22.34 -24.62
CA SER A 469 -15.37 -22.61 -25.63
C SER A 469 -16.57 -23.34 -25.00
N ALA A 470 -17.75 -23.26 -25.62
CA ALA A 470 -18.94 -23.97 -25.14
C ALA A 470 -18.71 -25.50 -25.07
N GLU A 471 -18.01 -26.06 -26.05
CA GLU A 471 -17.63 -27.49 -26.07
C GLU A 471 -16.69 -27.86 -24.91
N LEU A 472 -15.72 -26.99 -24.61
CA LEU A 472 -14.81 -27.19 -23.49
C LEU A 472 -15.55 -27.07 -22.14
N ALA A 473 -16.43 -26.09 -22.00
CA ALA A 473 -17.24 -25.92 -20.79
C ALA A 473 -18.11 -27.16 -20.52
N HIS A 474 -18.77 -27.68 -21.56
CA HIS A 474 -19.53 -28.94 -21.50
C HIS A 474 -18.64 -30.12 -21.07
N ARG A 475 -17.46 -30.27 -21.69
CA ARG A 475 -16.50 -31.33 -21.36
C ARG A 475 -16.01 -31.25 -19.90
N LEU A 476 -15.67 -30.05 -19.42
CA LEU A 476 -15.23 -29.81 -18.05
C LEU A 476 -16.32 -30.17 -17.03
N VAL A 477 -17.58 -29.78 -17.30
CA VAL A 477 -18.73 -30.11 -16.46
C VAL A 477 -18.99 -31.62 -16.43
N MET A 478 -18.91 -32.31 -17.57
CA MET A 478 -19.10 -33.77 -17.64
C MET A 478 -18.01 -34.54 -16.89
N CYS A 479 -16.75 -34.10 -17.00
CA CYS A 479 -15.65 -34.67 -16.20
C CYS A 479 -15.88 -34.47 -14.70
N TYR A 480 -16.31 -33.28 -14.29
CA TYR A 480 -16.60 -32.97 -12.89
C TYR A 480 -17.74 -33.82 -12.32
N LYS A 481 -18.84 -33.99 -13.08
CA LYS A 481 -19.95 -34.87 -12.69
C LYS A 481 -19.49 -36.32 -12.48
N LYS A 482 -18.64 -36.82 -13.38
CA LYS A 482 -18.11 -38.19 -13.30
C LYS A 482 -17.18 -38.38 -12.11
N ASP A 483 -16.32 -37.40 -11.85
CA ASP A 483 -15.44 -37.42 -10.68
C ASP A 483 -16.24 -37.39 -9.37
N ARG A 484 -17.31 -36.60 -9.30
CA ARG A 484 -18.21 -36.55 -8.15
C ARG A 484 -18.93 -37.89 -7.92
N LEU A 485 -19.46 -38.51 -8.97
CA LEU A 485 -20.07 -39.85 -8.89
C LEU A 485 -19.08 -40.90 -8.37
N ASN A 486 -17.84 -40.87 -8.85
CA ASN A 486 -16.80 -41.79 -8.40
C ASN A 486 -16.50 -41.60 -6.90
N SER A 487 -16.46 -40.35 -6.43
CA SER A 487 -16.19 -40.03 -5.02
C SER A 487 -17.32 -40.46 -4.07
N GLU A 488 -18.55 -40.55 -4.54
CA GLU A 488 -19.70 -41.01 -3.75
C GLU A 488 -19.76 -42.56 -3.64
N THR A 489 -19.08 -43.28 -4.55
CA THR A 489 -19.04 -44.75 -4.55
C THR A 489 -17.90 -45.37 -3.74
N THR A 490 -16.90 -44.57 -3.35
CA THR A 490 -15.76 -44.96 -2.49
C THR A 490 -15.95 -44.46 -1.08
#